data_AF-A0A2E9KXJ7-F1
#
_entry.id   AF-A0A2E9KXJ7-F1
#
_cell.length_a   1.000
_cell.length_b   1.000
_cell.length_c   1.000
_cell.angle_alpha   90.00
_cell.angle_beta   90.00
_cell.angle_gamma   90.00
#
_symmetry.space_group_name_H-M   'P 1'
#
loop_
_entity.id
_entity.type
_entity.pdbx_description
1 polymer ?
#
loop_
_entity_poly.entity_id
_entity_poly.type
_entity_poly.pdbx_seq_one_letter_code
_entity_poly.pdbx_strand_id
1 'polypeptide(L)'
;MGKRALVRADGFITDIVEAGSEFEVYTGPGSSMKWMDIPDEASNLWKLELGEWIPDFEFHDPELIRQVSYGDPGMQLSMIYNDIKNGTLDQTGEFFNHIKKVKEECPPVQYEEVEVLDEMSGETHMETQKVLPDEPFPHDETMPAWMGPDEMPEEVQIEFKIGKYDPKNANPDPDA
;
A
#
# COMPACT_ATOMS: atom_id res chain seq x y z
N MET A 1 -29.48 -10.86 -7.36
CA MET A 1 -29.28 -11.36 -5.98
C MET A 1 -27.98 -10.73 -5.57
N GLY A 2 -27.95 -9.96 -4.49
CA GLY A 2 -26.72 -9.28 -4.09
C GLY A 2 -25.75 -10.28 -3.46
N LYS A 3 -24.45 -10.03 -3.62
CA LYS A 3 -23.40 -10.75 -2.90
C LYS A 3 -23.02 -10.05 -1.61
N ARG A 4 -22.45 -10.81 -0.69
CA ARG A 4 -21.79 -10.29 0.51
C ARG A 4 -20.41 -10.87 0.66
N ALA A 5 -19.49 -10.03 1.11
CA ALA A 5 -18.13 -10.40 1.40
C ALA A 5 -17.88 -10.38 2.90
N LEU A 6 -17.16 -11.38 3.41
CA LEU A 6 -16.62 -11.36 4.76
C LEU A 6 -15.28 -10.63 4.73
N VAL A 7 -15.31 -9.39 5.21
CA VAL A 7 -14.18 -8.46 5.16
C VAL A 7 -13.49 -8.45 6.51
N ARG A 8 -12.17 -8.61 6.51
CA ARG A 8 -11.34 -8.42 7.71
C ARG A 8 -11.18 -6.94 8.05
N ALA A 9 -10.80 -6.65 9.28
CA ALA A 9 -10.55 -5.27 9.72
C ALA A 9 -9.53 -4.54 8.81
N ASP A 10 -8.54 -5.25 8.27
CA ASP A 10 -7.55 -4.74 7.31
C ASP A 10 -8.04 -4.55 5.86
N GLY A 11 -9.32 -4.87 5.59
CA GLY A 11 -9.95 -4.66 4.30
C GLY A 11 -9.90 -5.84 3.33
N PHE A 12 -9.16 -6.91 3.64
CA PHE A 12 -9.08 -8.07 2.76
C PHE A 12 -10.31 -8.96 2.87
N ILE A 13 -10.75 -9.49 1.72
CA ILE A 13 -11.88 -10.41 1.62
C ILE A 13 -11.41 -11.83 1.97
N THR A 14 -12.15 -12.50 2.85
CA THR A 14 -11.91 -13.91 3.21
C THR A 14 -12.90 -14.87 2.55
N ASP A 15 -14.13 -14.41 2.33
CA ASP A 15 -15.19 -15.21 1.72
C ASP A 15 -16.20 -14.32 0.97
N ILE A 16 -16.86 -14.87 -0.05
CA ILE A 16 -17.95 -14.22 -0.80
C ILE A 16 -19.11 -15.21 -0.95
N VAL A 17 -20.27 -14.81 -0.46
CA VAL A 17 -21.49 -15.61 -0.49
C VAL A 17 -22.66 -14.82 -1.07
N GLU A 18 -23.72 -15.52 -1.47
CA GLU A 18 -25.00 -14.89 -1.79
C GLU A 18 -25.63 -14.30 -0.53
N ALA A 19 -26.24 -13.11 -0.64
CA ALA A 19 -26.95 -12.48 0.47
C ALA A 19 -28.02 -13.43 1.04
N GLY A 20 -28.01 -13.61 2.37
CA GLY A 20 -28.82 -14.60 3.09
C GLY A 20 -28.15 -15.95 3.32
N SER A 21 -26.95 -16.19 2.78
CA SER A 21 -26.14 -17.41 3.01
C SER A 21 -24.97 -17.17 3.98
N GLU A 22 -24.98 -16.05 4.71
CA GLU A 22 -23.94 -15.68 5.66
C GLU A 22 -23.99 -16.58 6.90
N PHE A 23 -22.82 -16.91 7.44
CA PHE A 23 -22.74 -17.52 8.78
C PHE A 23 -22.57 -16.44 9.84
N GLU A 24 -22.98 -16.75 11.08
CA GLU A 24 -22.85 -15.82 12.20
C GLU A 24 -21.37 -15.54 12.51
N VAL A 25 -21.04 -14.25 12.54
CA VAL A 25 -19.72 -13.73 12.95
C VAL A 25 -19.92 -12.74 14.09
N TYR A 26 -18.91 -12.62 14.96
CA TYR A 26 -18.94 -11.62 16.02
C TYR A 26 -18.84 -10.22 15.42
N THR A 27 -19.78 -9.32 15.75
CA THR A 27 -19.81 -7.93 15.24
C THR A 27 -19.74 -6.89 16.36
N GLY A 28 -19.32 -7.27 17.57
CA GLY A 28 -19.18 -6.36 18.70
C GLY A 28 -17.89 -5.54 18.65
N PRO A 29 -17.61 -4.75 19.70
CA PRO A 29 -16.36 -3.99 19.81
C PRO A 29 -15.13 -4.90 19.66
N GLY A 30 -14.14 -4.46 18.86
CA GLY A 30 -12.95 -5.25 18.53
C GLY A 30 -13.22 -6.41 17.58
N SER A 31 -14.28 -6.34 16.77
CA SER A 31 -14.48 -7.37 15.75
C SER A 31 -13.42 -7.28 14.66
N SER A 32 -12.78 -8.42 14.39
CA SER A 32 -11.77 -8.55 13.34
C SER A 32 -12.37 -8.76 11.95
N MET A 33 -13.68 -9.02 11.83
CA MET A 33 -14.34 -9.33 10.56
C MET A 33 -15.82 -8.91 10.52
N LYS A 34 -16.30 -8.47 9.36
CA LYS A 34 -17.68 -8.02 9.16
C LYS A 34 -18.20 -8.41 7.77
N TRP A 35 -19.46 -8.82 7.71
CA TRP A 35 -20.17 -9.03 6.43
C TRP A 35 -20.57 -7.69 5.81
N MET A 36 -20.07 -7.41 4.61
CA MET A 36 -20.34 -6.18 3.86
C MET A 36 -21.00 -6.51 2.53
N ASP A 37 -21.85 -5.60 2.04
CA ASP A 37 -22.40 -5.69 0.70
C ASP A 37 -21.29 -5.38 -0.31
N ILE A 38 -21.20 -6.20 -1.36
CA ILE A 38 -20.15 -6.10 -2.38
C ILE A 38 -20.78 -6.13 -3.77
N PRO A 39 -20.20 -5.44 -4.78
CA PRO A 39 -20.68 -5.52 -6.16
C PRO A 39 -20.71 -6.97 -6.67
N ASP A 40 -21.68 -7.28 -7.54
CA ASP A 40 -21.90 -8.65 -8.04
C ASP A 40 -20.73 -9.14 -8.91
N GLU A 41 -20.01 -8.22 -9.57
CA GLU A 41 -18.82 -8.49 -10.38
C GLU A 41 -17.54 -8.67 -9.55
N ALA A 42 -17.56 -8.33 -8.27
CA ALA A 42 -16.36 -8.31 -7.44
C ALA A 42 -15.80 -9.72 -7.22
N SER A 43 -14.48 -9.78 -7.09
CA SER A 43 -13.73 -10.98 -6.77
C SER A 43 -13.12 -10.88 -5.37
N ASN A 44 -12.51 -11.96 -4.90
CA ASN A 44 -11.73 -11.97 -3.66
C ASN A 44 -10.40 -11.20 -3.75
N LEU A 45 -10.05 -10.67 -4.93
CA LEU A 45 -8.87 -9.80 -5.15
C LEU A 45 -9.19 -8.33 -4.89
N TRP A 46 -10.45 -8.00 -4.65
CA TRP A 46 -10.85 -6.67 -4.27
C TRP A 46 -10.53 -6.43 -2.79
N LYS A 47 -10.28 -5.18 -2.44
CA LYS A 47 -10.02 -4.76 -1.06
C LYS A 47 -11.01 -3.67 -0.68
N LEU A 48 -11.46 -3.67 0.57
CA LEU A 48 -12.16 -2.53 1.14
C LEU A 48 -11.15 -1.58 1.80
N GLU A 49 -11.25 -0.29 1.55
CA GLU A 49 -10.41 0.72 2.18
C GLU A 49 -11.22 1.98 2.41
N LEU A 50 -11.22 2.49 3.64
CA LEU A 50 -11.99 3.68 4.03
C LEU A 50 -13.47 3.63 3.60
N GLY A 51 -14.10 2.45 3.68
CA GLY A 51 -15.48 2.23 3.26
C GLY A 51 -15.70 2.13 1.75
N GLU A 52 -14.65 2.23 0.94
CA GLU A 52 -14.70 2.14 -0.52
C GLU A 52 -14.08 0.84 -1.04
N TRP A 53 -14.71 0.26 -2.06
CA TRP A 53 -14.21 -0.95 -2.71
C TRP A 53 -13.16 -0.60 -3.76
N ILE A 54 -11.96 -1.17 -3.62
CA ILE A 54 -10.86 -1.06 -4.56
C ILE A 54 -10.75 -2.37 -5.37
N PRO A 55 -11.04 -2.34 -6.68
CA PRO A 55 -10.90 -3.49 -7.55
C PRO A 55 -9.44 -3.93 -7.71
N ASP A 56 -9.21 -5.25 -7.74
CA ASP A 56 -7.92 -5.87 -8.09
C ASP A 56 -6.73 -5.21 -7.39
N PHE A 57 -6.83 -5.08 -6.06
CA PHE A 57 -5.84 -4.38 -5.26
C PHE A 57 -4.52 -5.18 -5.21
N GLU A 58 -3.48 -4.62 -5.82
CA GLU A 58 -2.11 -5.11 -5.72
C GLU A 58 -1.20 -3.96 -5.32
N PHE A 59 -0.73 -3.99 -4.07
CA PHE A 59 0.37 -3.14 -3.64
C PHE A 59 1.68 -3.92 -3.67
N HIS A 60 2.67 -3.33 -4.33
CA HIS A 60 4.02 -3.84 -4.34
C HIS A 60 4.98 -2.74 -3.95
N ASP A 61 5.72 -2.97 -2.88
CA ASP A 61 6.81 -2.09 -2.49
C ASP A 61 7.83 -1.97 -3.66
N PRO A 62 8.05 -0.76 -4.22
CA PRO A 62 9.01 -0.53 -5.31
C PRO A 62 10.44 -0.98 -5.01
N GLU A 63 10.87 -0.89 -3.75
CA GLU A 63 12.19 -1.34 -3.31
C GLU A 63 12.28 -2.86 -3.32
N LEU A 64 11.25 -3.55 -2.82
CA LEU A 64 11.20 -5.00 -2.84
C LEU A 64 11.19 -5.53 -4.28
N ILE A 65 10.41 -4.90 -5.17
CA ILE A 65 10.42 -5.23 -6.61
C ILE A 65 11.84 -5.11 -7.18
N ARG A 66 12.54 -4.01 -6.88
CA ARG A 66 13.90 -3.80 -7.37
C ARG A 66 14.88 -4.81 -6.79
N GLN A 67 14.79 -5.08 -5.49
CA GLN A 67 15.65 -6.05 -4.82
C GLN A 67 15.50 -7.45 -5.44
N VAL A 68 14.26 -7.90 -5.66
CA VAL A 68 13.97 -9.16 -6.34
C VAL A 68 14.48 -9.13 -7.78
N SER A 69 14.27 -8.03 -8.50
CA SER A 69 14.67 -7.88 -9.91
C SER A 69 16.19 -7.84 -10.11
N TYR A 70 16.95 -7.33 -9.15
CA TYR A 70 18.41 -7.42 -9.16
C TYR A 70 18.90 -8.88 -9.09
N GLY A 71 18.12 -9.75 -8.45
CA GLY A 71 18.43 -11.17 -8.27
C GLY A 71 19.56 -11.41 -7.27
N ASP A 72 19.93 -12.68 -7.11
CA ASP A 72 20.86 -13.09 -6.07
C ASP A 72 22.24 -12.44 -6.20
N PRO A 73 22.91 -12.09 -5.08
CA PRO A 73 24.27 -11.54 -5.11
C PRO A 73 25.27 -12.41 -5.85
N GLY A 74 25.12 -13.74 -5.79
CA GLY A 74 25.99 -14.67 -6.51
C GLY A 74 25.86 -14.56 -8.03
N MET A 75 24.64 -14.35 -8.54
CA MET A 75 24.40 -14.14 -9.97
C MET A 75 25.01 -12.82 -10.43
N GLN A 76 24.83 -11.75 -9.64
CA GLN A 76 25.43 -10.45 -9.91
C GLN A 76 26.97 -10.53 -9.97
N LEU A 77 27.59 -11.22 -9.01
CA LEU A 77 29.04 -11.46 -9.00
C LEU A 77 29.51 -12.30 -10.20
N SER A 78 28.69 -13.27 -10.65
CA SER A 78 29.00 -14.06 -11.85
C SER A 78 28.98 -13.20 -13.12
N MET A 79 28.01 -12.28 -13.26
CA MET A 79 27.96 -11.35 -14.39
C MET A 79 29.19 -10.43 -14.41
N ILE A 80 29.55 -9.87 -13.25
CA ILE A 80 30.76 -9.05 -13.11
C ILE A 80 32.02 -9.84 -13.50
N TYR A 81 32.14 -11.08 -13.04
CA TYR A 81 33.27 -11.93 -13.39
C TYR A 81 33.35 -12.18 -14.90
N ASN A 82 32.22 -12.47 -15.54
CA ASN A 82 32.16 -12.67 -16.98
C ASN A 82 32.54 -11.39 -17.75
N ASP A 83 32.06 -10.23 -17.31
CA ASP A 83 32.41 -8.94 -17.91
C ASP A 83 33.91 -8.63 -17.78
N ILE A 84 34.51 -8.90 -16.61
CA ILE A 84 35.96 -8.75 -16.42
C ILE A 84 36.72 -9.69 -17.35
N LYS A 85 36.31 -10.96 -17.43
CA LYS A 85 36.95 -11.98 -18.26
C LYS A 85 36.88 -11.62 -19.74
N ASN A 86 35.77 -11.01 -20.18
CA ASN A 86 35.53 -10.62 -21.56
C ASN A 86 36.09 -9.23 -21.90
N GLY A 87 36.56 -8.46 -20.91
CA GLY A 87 37.01 -7.09 -21.08
C GLY A 87 35.88 -6.09 -21.32
N THR A 88 34.65 -6.43 -20.93
CA THR A 88 33.41 -5.67 -21.13
C THR A 88 32.86 -5.10 -19.84
N LEU A 89 33.70 -4.80 -18.84
CA LEU A 89 33.29 -4.11 -17.61
C LEU A 89 33.04 -2.61 -17.87
N ASP A 90 32.11 -2.34 -18.78
CA ASP A 90 31.66 -1.02 -19.22
C ASP A 90 30.15 -1.09 -19.57
N GLN A 91 29.65 -0.12 -20.34
CA GLN A 91 28.23 -0.03 -20.72
C GLN A 91 27.75 -1.16 -21.66
N THR A 92 28.66 -1.97 -22.18
CA THR A 92 28.36 -3.11 -23.06
C THR A 92 28.26 -4.43 -22.30
N GLY A 93 28.68 -4.45 -21.03
CA GLY A 93 28.70 -5.63 -20.17
C GLY A 93 27.31 -6.15 -19.78
N GLU A 94 27.24 -7.44 -19.48
CA GLU A 94 26.03 -8.13 -19.02
C GLU A 94 25.52 -7.52 -17.71
N PHE A 95 26.42 -7.25 -16.76
CA PHE A 95 26.06 -6.67 -15.47
C PHE A 95 25.47 -5.27 -15.63
N PHE A 96 26.10 -4.40 -16.43
CA PHE A 96 25.59 -3.05 -16.66
C PHE A 96 24.20 -3.06 -17.29
N ASN A 97 24.00 -3.88 -18.32
CA ASN A 97 22.72 -3.99 -19.01
C ASN A 97 21.62 -4.57 -18.10
N HIS A 98 21.95 -5.53 -17.24
CA HIS A 98 21.03 -6.06 -16.23
C HIS A 98 20.58 -4.99 -15.25
N ILE A 99 21.52 -4.26 -14.63
CA ILE A 99 21.20 -3.17 -13.70
C ILE A 99 20.42 -2.04 -14.39
N LYS A 100 20.79 -1.70 -15.63
CA LYS A 100 20.09 -0.70 -16.43
C LYS A 100 18.63 -1.10 -16.65
N LYS A 101 18.38 -2.34 -17.07
CA LYS A 101 17.04 -2.89 -17.27
C LYS A 101 16.19 -2.78 -15.99
N VAL A 102 16.73 -3.17 -14.84
CA VAL A 102 16.01 -3.06 -13.55
C VAL A 102 15.66 -1.59 -13.25
N LYS A 103 16.58 -0.65 -13.48
CA LYS A 103 16.33 0.77 -13.23
C LYS A 103 15.31 1.40 -14.18
N GLU A 104 15.21 0.89 -15.41
CA GLU A 104 14.28 1.39 -16.43
C GLU A 104 12.89 0.76 -16.32
N GLU A 105 12.79 -0.52 -15.95
CA GLU A 105 11.52 -1.26 -15.90
C GLU A 105 10.83 -1.21 -14.53
N CYS A 106 11.59 -1.11 -13.43
CA CYS A 106 11.01 -1.12 -12.08
C CYS A 106 10.70 0.30 -11.57
N PRO A 107 9.56 0.50 -10.87
CA PRO A 107 9.16 1.80 -10.35
C PRO A 107 10.27 2.44 -9.49
N PRO A 108 10.49 3.76 -9.58
CA PRO A 108 11.49 4.46 -8.76
C PRO A 108 11.12 4.43 -7.28
N VAL A 109 12.12 4.20 -6.44
CA VAL A 109 11.99 4.42 -5.00
C VAL A 109 12.20 5.91 -4.75
N GLN A 110 11.17 6.57 -4.25
CA GLN A 110 11.19 7.99 -3.89
C GLN A 110 11.33 8.12 -2.38
N TYR A 111 12.02 9.17 -1.96
CA TYR A 111 12.22 9.49 -0.55
C TYR A 111 11.89 10.96 -0.34
N GLU A 112 11.31 11.27 0.81
CA GLU A 112 11.03 12.64 1.25
C GLU A 112 11.58 12.86 2.66
N GLU A 113 11.94 14.09 2.96
CA GLU A 113 12.33 14.49 4.30
C GLU A 113 11.06 14.86 5.08
N VAL A 114 10.70 14.02 6.05
CA VAL A 114 9.53 14.24 6.91
C VAL A 114 10.02 14.75 8.25
N GLU A 115 9.33 15.77 8.75
CA GLU A 115 9.53 16.28 10.10
C GLU A 115 8.79 15.35 11.07
N VAL A 116 9.54 14.58 11.86
CA VAL A 116 9.03 13.60 12.82
C VAL A 116 9.18 14.13 14.23
N LEU A 117 8.11 14.08 15.02
CA LEU A 117 8.13 14.41 16.45
C LEU A 117 8.47 13.15 17.24
N ASP A 118 9.58 13.16 17.98
CA ASP A 118 9.87 12.10 18.95
C ASP A 118 8.99 12.30 20.19
N GLU A 119 7.99 11.44 20.36
CA GLU A 119 7.03 11.49 21.47
C GLU A 119 7.69 11.36 22.85
N MET A 120 8.88 10.76 22.95
CA MET A 120 9.59 10.58 24.22
C MET A 120 10.43 11.79 24.60
N SER A 121 11.05 12.47 23.63
CA SER A 121 11.92 13.62 23.88
C SER A 121 11.21 14.97 23.67
N GLY A 122 10.11 14.99 22.92
CA GLY A 122 9.40 16.20 22.49
C GLY A 122 10.19 17.04 21.48
N GLU A 123 11.30 16.52 20.95
CA GLU A 123 12.10 17.17 19.92
C GLU A 123 11.65 16.71 18.54
N THR A 124 11.70 17.64 17.58
CA THR A 124 11.39 17.35 16.20
C THR A 124 12.69 17.18 15.41
N HIS A 125 12.81 16.11 14.64
CA HIS A 125 13.95 15.88 13.76
C HIS A 125 13.49 15.48 12.35
N MET A 126 14.35 15.75 11.36
CA MET A 126 14.09 15.37 9.97
C MET A 126 14.50 13.91 9.78
N GLU A 127 13.58 13.09 9.30
CA GLU A 127 13.86 11.72 8.87
C GLU A 127 13.65 11.56 7.37
N THR A 128 14.54 10.80 6.72
CA THR A 128 14.33 10.38 5.34
C THR A 128 13.37 9.19 5.33
N GLN A 129 12.12 9.45 4.95
CA GLN A 129 11.11 8.41 4.80
C GLN A 129 10.87 8.11 3.32
N LYS A 130 10.44 6.87 3.07
CA LYS A 130 10.14 6.38 1.73
C LYS A 130 8.73 6.81 1.35
N VAL A 131 8.59 7.39 0.16
CA VAL A 131 7.26 7.77 -0.36
C VAL A 131 6.61 6.53 -0.97
N LEU A 132 5.53 6.07 -0.35
CA LEU A 132 4.71 4.96 -0.83
C LEU A 132 3.29 5.49 -1.13
N PRO A 133 3.07 6.14 -2.29
CA PRO A 133 1.82 6.86 -2.55
C PRO A 133 0.60 5.94 -2.69
N ASP A 134 0.83 4.66 -3.02
CA ASP A 134 -0.21 3.63 -3.14
C ASP A 134 -0.19 2.65 -1.95
N GLU A 135 0.52 2.99 -0.85
CA GLU A 135 0.51 2.15 0.35
C GLU A 135 -0.93 2.04 0.88
N PRO A 136 -1.40 0.81 1.14
CA PRO A 136 -2.72 0.63 1.72
C PRO A 136 -2.84 1.36 3.06
N PHE A 137 -3.98 2.01 3.28
CA PHE A 137 -4.29 2.59 4.59
C PHE A 137 -4.15 1.53 5.70
N PRO A 138 -3.45 1.84 6.81
CA PRO A 138 -3.11 0.87 7.86
C PRO A 138 -4.32 0.58 8.77
N HIS A 139 -5.30 -0.14 8.24
CA HIS A 139 -6.50 -0.52 8.98
C HIS A 139 -6.22 -1.58 10.06
N ASP A 140 -6.92 -1.46 11.19
CA ASP A 140 -6.90 -2.43 12.30
C ASP A 140 -8.28 -2.56 12.96
N GLU A 141 -8.38 -3.30 14.07
CA GLU A 141 -9.66 -3.51 14.78
C GLU A 141 -10.26 -2.23 15.40
N THR A 142 -9.45 -1.19 15.59
CA THR A 142 -9.85 0.12 16.12
C THR A 142 -10.22 1.12 15.02
N MET A 143 -9.59 0.99 13.84
CA MET A 143 -9.84 1.75 12.61
C MET A 143 -10.08 0.80 11.41
N PRO A 144 -11.16 0.00 11.45
CA PRO A 144 -11.38 -1.02 10.44
C PRO A 144 -11.75 -0.43 9.07
N ALA A 145 -11.46 -1.19 8.02
CA ALA A 145 -11.66 -0.80 6.63
C ALA A 145 -13.09 -0.42 6.23
N TRP A 146 -14.09 -0.83 7.00
CA TRP A 146 -15.49 -0.46 6.76
C TRP A 146 -15.89 0.88 7.38
N MET A 147 -15.00 1.56 8.10
CA MET A 147 -15.21 2.95 8.53
C MET A 147 -14.85 3.89 7.40
N GLY A 148 -15.72 4.86 7.14
CA GLY A 148 -15.43 5.94 6.20
C GLY A 148 -14.39 6.93 6.74
N PRO A 149 -13.81 7.80 5.90
CA PRO A 149 -12.82 8.79 6.31
C PRO A 149 -13.30 9.70 7.45
N ASP A 150 -14.57 10.12 7.42
CA ASP A 150 -15.16 11.02 8.42
C ASP A 150 -15.52 10.31 9.74
N GLU A 151 -15.60 8.98 9.74
CA GLU A 151 -15.90 8.16 10.92
C GLU A 151 -14.63 7.82 11.72
N MET A 152 -13.45 8.04 11.12
CA MET A 152 -12.16 7.81 11.78
C MET A 152 -11.93 8.79 12.94
N PRO A 153 -11.14 8.42 13.95
CA PRO A 153 -10.72 9.34 15.01
C PRO A 153 -10.07 10.61 14.45
N GLU A 154 -10.30 11.77 15.07
CA GLU A 154 -9.77 13.06 14.56
C GLU A 154 -8.24 13.06 14.43
N GLU A 155 -7.54 12.42 15.36
CA GLU A 155 -6.07 12.27 15.33
C GLU A 155 -5.62 11.54 14.06
N VAL A 156 -6.29 10.44 13.70
CA VAL A 156 -6.06 9.67 12.47
C VAL A 156 -6.40 10.50 11.23
N GLN A 157 -7.50 11.26 11.27
CA GLN A 157 -7.87 12.13 10.14
C GLN A 157 -6.80 13.20 9.87
N ILE A 158 -6.18 13.75 10.92
CA ILE A 158 -5.09 14.74 10.81
C ILE A 158 -3.82 14.09 10.29
N GLU A 159 -3.42 12.96 10.87
CA GLU A 159 -2.18 12.25 10.54
C GLU A 159 -2.14 11.82 9.07
N PHE A 160 -3.19 11.13 8.62
CA PHE A 160 -3.27 10.60 7.26
C PHE A 160 -3.91 11.57 6.27
N LYS A 161 -4.31 12.77 6.71
CA LYS A 161 -4.97 13.81 5.90
C LYS A 161 -6.17 13.25 5.13
N ILE A 162 -7.09 12.63 5.85
CA ILE A 162 -8.34 12.07 5.32
C ILE A 162 -9.57 12.80 5.88
N GLY A 163 -10.75 12.52 5.31
CA GLY A 163 -12.01 13.10 5.78
C GLY A 163 -12.01 14.62 5.68
N LYS A 164 -12.19 15.30 6.82
CA LYS A 164 -12.19 16.78 6.90
C LYS A 164 -10.83 17.40 6.51
N TYR A 165 -9.74 16.67 6.69
CA TYR A 165 -8.39 17.18 6.45
C TYR A 165 -7.82 16.73 5.10
N ASP A 166 -8.63 16.08 4.24
CA ASP A 166 -8.24 15.74 2.87
C ASP A 166 -7.94 17.02 2.06
N PRO A 167 -6.73 17.15 1.47
CA PRO A 167 -6.37 18.28 0.63
C PRO A 167 -7.31 18.50 -0.56
N LYS A 168 -7.99 17.45 -1.04
CA LYS A 168 -8.99 17.52 -2.12
C LYS A 168 -10.31 18.16 -1.68
N ASN A 169 -10.60 18.12 -0.38
CA ASN A 169 -11.79 18.72 0.23
C ASN A 169 -11.59 20.20 0.61
N ALA A 170 -10.36 20.72 0.50
CA ALA A 170 -10.11 22.15 0.56
C ALA A 170 -10.78 22.81 -0.65
N ASN A 171 -11.87 23.54 -0.39
CA ASN A 171 -12.61 24.33 -1.40
C ASN A 171 -11.61 25.08 -2.31
N PRO A 172 -11.74 25.02 -3.65
CA PRO A 172 -11.05 25.98 -4.49
C PRO A 172 -11.55 27.36 -4.06
N ASP A 173 -10.61 28.23 -3.74
CA ASP A 173 -10.87 29.62 -3.37
C ASP A 173 -11.83 30.23 -4.41
N PRO A 174 -13.04 30.72 -4.02
CA PRO A 174 -13.99 31.27 -4.98
C PRO A 174 -13.54 32.58 -5.65
N ASP A 175 -12.34 33.09 -5.33
CA ASP A 175 -11.76 34.33 -5.85
C ASP A 175 -10.37 34.16 -6.51
N ALA A 176 -10.19 33.16 -7.38
CA ALA A 176 -9.05 33.06 -8.31
C ALA A 176 -9.43 33.37 -9.77
#